data_AF-A0A1V4IDY3-F1
#
_entry.id   AF-A0A1V4IDY3-F1
#
_cell.length_a   1.000
_cell.length_b   1.000
_cell.length_c   1.000
_cell.angle_alpha   90.00
_cell.angle_beta   90.00
_cell.angle_gamma   90.00
#
_symmetry.space_group_name_H-M   'P 1'
#
loop_
_entity.id
_entity.type
_entity.pdbx_description
1 polymer ?
#
loop_
_entity_poly.entity_id
_entity_poly.type
_entity_poly.pdbx_seq_one_letter_code
_entity_poly.pdbx_strand_id
1 'polypeptide(L)'
;MDFNYVEELVYKCRSGDKLSKEKLAQEFRPLIINISKRTFIDGYEIHDLHNECYKSLFKCLELYNLDKHRFVAYATNAIKNNMNDLIKGTY
;
A
#
# COMPACT_ATOMS: atom_id res chain seq x y z
N MET A 1 2.66 8.98 -10.02
CA MET A 1 2.48 7.53 -10.20
C MET A 1 1.91 7.29 -11.57
N ASP A 2 2.61 6.51 -12.38
CA ASP A 2 2.13 6.03 -13.68
C ASP A 2 1.42 4.68 -13.48
N PHE A 3 0.17 4.57 -13.92
CA PHE A 3 -0.64 3.38 -13.68
C PHE A 3 -0.18 2.16 -14.50
N ASN A 4 0.27 2.36 -15.74
CA ASN A 4 0.73 1.26 -16.57
C ASN A 4 2.06 0.71 -16.03
N TYR A 5 2.95 1.60 -15.62
CA TYR A 5 4.20 1.21 -14.98
C TYR A 5 3.97 0.44 -13.67
N VAL A 6 3.00 0.86 -12.85
CA VAL A 6 2.64 0.12 -11.63
C VAL A 6 2.12 -1.27 -11.96
N GLU A 7 1.25 -1.43 -12.96
CA GLU A 7 0.80 -2.77 -13.38
C GLU A 7 2.00 -3.63 -13.79
N GLU A 8 2.92 -3.12 -14.61
CA GLU A 8 4.14 -3.86 -15.00
C GLU A 8 4.98 -4.32 -13.80
N LEU A 9 5.16 -3.45 -12.80
CA LEU A 9 5.86 -3.79 -11.57
C LEU A 9 5.14 -4.90 -10.81
N VAL A 10 3.82 -4.86 -10.73
CA VAL A 10 2.99 -5.89 -10.08
C VAL A 10 3.13 -7.24 -10.78
N TYR A 11 3.14 -7.25 -12.12
CA TYR A 11 3.40 -8.46 -12.90
C TYR A 11 4.79 -9.05 -12.58
N LYS A 12 5.84 -8.22 -12.57
CA LYS A 12 7.21 -8.66 -12.26
C LYS A 12 7.37 -9.17 -10.83
N CYS A 13 6.70 -8.52 -9.88
CA CYS A 13 6.72 -8.92 -8.47
C CYS A 13 6.20 -10.35 -8.26
N ARG A 14 5.21 -10.81 -9.04
CA ARG A 14 4.69 -12.19 -8.95
C ARG A 14 5.74 -13.25 -9.31
N SER A 15 6.72 -12.88 -10.14
CA SER A 15 7.86 -13.74 -10.49
C SER A 15 8.97 -13.72 -9.43
N GLY A 16 8.75 -13.07 -8.28
CA GLY A 16 9.74 -12.97 -7.19
C GLY A 16 10.77 -11.85 -7.36
N ASP A 17 10.56 -10.92 -8.30
CA ASP A 17 11.47 -9.79 -8.53
C ASP A 17 11.44 -8.78 -7.37
N LYS A 18 12.49 -8.82 -6.54
CA LYS A 18 12.67 -7.92 -5.40
C LYS A 18 12.86 -6.46 -5.82
N LEU A 19 13.53 -6.20 -6.95
CA LEU A 19 13.75 -4.84 -7.44
C LEU A 19 12.42 -4.20 -7.86
N SER A 20 11.56 -4.97 -8.50
CA SER A 20 10.21 -4.52 -8.84
C SER A 20 9.37 -4.24 -7.59
N LYS A 21 9.55 -5.03 -6.51
CA LYS A 21 8.87 -4.79 -5.22
C LYS A 21 9.32 -3.48 -4.57
N GLU A 22 10.62 -3.17 -4.62
CA GLU A 22 11.15 -1.90 -4.11
C GLU A 22 10.65 -0.70 -4.92
N LYS A 23 10.65 -0.79 -6.25
CA LYS A 23 10.11 0.25 -7.14
C LYS A 23 8.62 0.47 -6.90
N LEU A 24 7.86 -0.60 -6.69
CA LEU A 24 6.44 -0.51 -6.35
C LEU A 24 6.24 0.24 -5.03
N ALA A 25 7.02 -0.09 -4.00
CA ALA A 25 6.99 0.64 -2.73
C ALA A 25 7.32 2.13 -2.89
N GLN A 26 8.30 2.46 -3.75
CA GLN A 26 8.65 3.85 -4.05
C GLN A 26 7.53 4.62 -4.73
N GLU A 27 6.82 4.01 -5.70
CA GLU A 27 5.67 4.64 -6.35
C GLU A 27 4.55 4.98 -5.36
N PHE A 28 4.32 4.13 -4.36
CA PHE A 28 3.30 4.34 -3.33
C PHE A 28 3.76 5.24 -2.18
N ARG A 29 5.06 5.50 -2.03
CA ARG A 29 5.63 6.28 -0.93
C ARG A 29 4.97 7.66 -0.73
N PRO A 30 4.70 8.47 -1.78
CA PRO A 30 4.04 9.76 -1.60
C PRO A 30 2.64 9.64 -1.00
N LEU A 31 1.87 8.62 -1.41
CA LEU A 31 0.54 8.33 -0.87
C LEU A 31 0.64 7.93 0.60
N ILE A 32 1.54 7.00 0.92
CA ILE A 32 1.77 6.49 2.28
C ILE A 32 2.15 7.62 3.23
N ILE A 33 3.09 8.48 2.83
CA ILE A 33 3.48 9.66 3.62
C ILE A 33 2.28 10.59 3.83
N ASN A 34 1.48 10.84 2.80
CA ASN A 34 0.34 11.75 2.91
C ASN A 34 -0.77 11.19 3.83
N ILE A 35 -1.04 9.89 3.78
CA ILE A 35 -2.01 9.24 4.69
C ILE A 35 -1.47 9.29 6.13
N SER A 36 -0.22 8.89 6.33
CA SER A 36 0.38 8.78 7.66
C SER A 36 0.48 10.14 8.35
N LYS A 37 0.85 11.20 7.61
CA LYS A 37 0.87 12.58 8.14
C LYS A 37 -0.49 13.13 8.58
N ARG A 38 -1.59 12.57 8.09
CA ARG A 38 -2.96 12.98 8.42
C ARG A 38 -3.64 12.04 9.41
N THR A 39 -2.92 11.03 9.87
CA THR A 39 -3.44 10.00 10.76
C THR A 39 -2.80 10.16 12.13
N PHE A 40 -3.62 10.09 13.18
CA PHE A 40 -3.16 10.05 14.56
C PHE A 40 -3.77 8.83 15.22
N ILE A 41 -2.93 8.01 15.84
CA ILE A 41 -3.31 6.84 16.63
C ILE A 41 -2.45 6.88 17.88
N ASP A 42 -3.08 6.78 19.06
CA ASP A 42 -2.35 6.81 20.32
C ASP A 42 -1.35 5.64 20.41
N GLY A 43 -0.13 5.93 20.88
CA GLY A 43 0.96 4.96 20.94
C GLY A 43 1.61 4.57 19.61
N TYR A 44 1.20 5.14 18.47
CA TYR A 44 1.87 4.92 17.18
C TYR A 44 2.83 6.05 16.85
N GLU A 45 4.02 5.70 16.37
CA GLU A 45 4.90 6.64 15.70
C GLU A 45 4.59 6.71 14.19
N ILE A 46 5.09 7.75 13.53
CA ILE A 46 4.93 7.90 12.07
C ILE A 46 5.51 6.69 11.30
N HIS A 47 6.55 6.06 11.84
CA HIS A 47 7.15 4.86 11.27
C HIS A 47 6.22 3.65 11.35
N ASP A 48 5.43 3.52 12.43
CA ASP A 48 4.43 2.46 12.57
C ASP A 48 3.31 2.65 11.54
N LEU A 49 2.83 3.88 11.36
CA LEU A 49 1.82 4.21 10.34
C LEU A 49 2.30 3.89 8.92
N HIS A 50 3.57 4.23 8.61
CA HIS A 50 4.18 3.84 7.34
C HIS A 50 4.21 2.32 7.18
N ASN A 51 4.63 1.60 8.23
CA ASN A 51 4.75 0.15 8.20
C ASN A 51 3.40 -0.52 7.96
N GLU A 52 2.33 -0.06 8.61
CA GLU A 52 0.97 -0.56 8.39
C GLU A 52 0.47 -0.34 6.96
N CYS A 53 0.80 0.81 6.37
CA CYS A 53 0.51 1.07 4.97
C CYS A 53 1.27 0.11 4.03
N TYR A 54 2.57 -0.12 4.27
CA TYR A 54 3.37 -1.04 3.46
C TYR A 54 2.93 -2.50 3.62
N LYS A 55 2.56 -2.93 4.83
CA LYS A 55 1.96 -4.25 5.07
C LYS A 55 0.69 -4.42 4.24
N SER A 56 -0.19 -3.42 4.24
CA SER A 56 -1.40 -3.42 3.43
C SER A 56 -1.10 -3.48 1.92
N LEU A 57 -0.12 -2.70 1.45
CA LEU A 57 0.32 -2.72 0.05
C LEU A 57 0.82 -4.11 -0.38
N PHE A 58 1.69 -4.72 0.42
CA PHE A 58 2.25 -6.03 0.08
C PHE A 58 1.23 -7.16 0.22
N LYS A 59 0.29 -7.06 1.17
CA LYS A 59 -0.85 -7.97 1.22
C LYS A 59 -1.73 -7.85 -0.02
N CYS A 60 -1.93 -6.63 -0.54
CA CYS A 60 -2.63 -6.45 -1.81
C CYS A 60 -1.88 -7.11 -2.95
N LEU A 61 -0.55 -6.99 -3.00
CA LEU A 61 0.28 -7.62 -4.04
C LEU A 61 0.12 -9.15 -4.06
N GLU A 62 0.02 -9.79 -2.89
CA GLU A 62 -0.20 -11.24 -2.74
C GLU A 62 -1.62 -11.66 -3.16
N LEU A 63 -2.63 -10.86 -2.83
CA LEU A 63 -4.05 -11.18 -3.07
C LEU A 63 -4.61 -10.66 -4.40
N TYR A 64 -3.87 -9.79 -5.08
CA TYR A 64 -4.35 -9.10 -6.26
C TYR A 64 -4.77 -10.11 -7.32
N ASN A 65 -5.88 -9.84 -8.00
CA ASN A 65 -6.29 -10.57 -9.19
C ASN A 65 -6.37 -9.57 -10.37
N LEU A 66 -5.62 -9.88 -11.43
CA LEU A 66 -5.46 -9.06 -12.62
C LEU A 66 -6.78 -8.82 -13.38
N ASP A 67 -7.75 -9.71 -13.21
CA ASP A 67 -8.99 -9.72 -13.99
C ASP A 67 -10.10 -8.82 -13.42
N LYS A 68 -9.87 -8.16 -12.27
CA LYS A 68 -10.91 -7.37 -11.59
C LYS A 68 -10.80 -5.88 -11.83
N HIS A 69 -9.80 -5.25 -11.23
CA HIS A 69 -9.65 -3.79 -11.18
C HIS A 69 -8.16 -3.43 -11.21
N ARG A 70 -7.80 -2.21 -11.62
CA ARG A 70 -6.41 -1.74 -11.57
C ARG A 70 -5.84 -1.81 -10.15
N PHE A 71 -4.59 -2.24 -10.04
CA PHE A 71 -3.89 -2.47 -8.79
C PHE A 71 -3.83 -1.20 -7.95
N VAL A 72 -3.58 -0.05 -8.59
CA VAL A 72 -3.50 1.25 -7.92
C VAL A 72 -4.79 1.57 -7.16
N ALA A 73 -5.94 1.37 -7.79
CA ALA A 73 -7.23 1.63 -7.15
C ALA A 73 -7.49 0.64 -6.01
N TYR A 74 -7.21 -0.64 -6.25
CA TYR A 74 -7.35 -1.71 -5.26
C TYR A 74 -6.49 -1.46 -4.02
N ALA A 75 -5.19 -1.26 -4.21
CA ALA A 75 -4.22 -1.04 -3.14
C ALA A 75 -4.50 0.28 -2.39
N THR A 76 -4.83 1.36 -3.10
CA THR A 76 -5.18 2.65 -2.46
C THR A 76 -6.38 2.52 -1.53
N ASN A 77 -7.43 1.81 -1.96
CA ASN A 77 -8.62 1.59 -1.14
C ASN A 77 -8.32 0.69 0.06
N ALA A 78 -7.57 -0.39 -0.14
CA ALA A 78 -7.19 -1.29 0.94
C ALA A 78 -6.34 -0.60 2.02
N ILE A 79 -5.34 0.22 1.61
CA ILE A 79 -4.51 0.99 2.55
C ILE A 79 -5.38 1.94 3.38
N LYS A 80 -6.27 2.70 2.73
CA LYS A 80 -7.16 3.64 3.44
C LYS A 80 -8.10 2.92 4.41
N ASN A 81 -8.68 1.79 3.99
CA ASN A 81 -9.55 0.99 4.85
C ASN A 81 -8.79 0.45 6.06
N ASN A 82 -7.60 -0.13 5.86
CA ASN A 82 -6.78 -0.63 6.96
C ASN A 82 -6.45 0.46 7.97
N MET A 83 -6.04 1.66 7.51
CA MET A 83 -5.76 2.78 8.42
C MET A 83 -7.02 3.24 9.19
N ASN A 84 -8.17 3.28 8.52
CA ASN A 84 -9.44 3.64 9.17
C ASN A 84 -9.88 2.59 10.20
N ASP A 85 -9.64 1.31 9.92
CA ASP A 85 -9.94 0.22 10.84
C ASP A 85 -9.03 0.25 12.07
N LEU A 86 -7.74 0.60 11.90
CA LEU A 86 -6.82 0.82 13.00
C LEU A 86 -7.28 1.97 13.90
N ILE A 87 -7.71 3.10 13.31
CA ILE A 87 -8.25 4.23 14.07
C ILE A 87 -9.49 3.80 14.87
N LYS A 88 -10.42 3.06 14.25
CA LYS A 88 -11.65 2.60 14.92
C LYS A 88 -11.38 1.58 16.02
N GLY A 89 -10.40 0.69 15.83
CA GLY A 89 -10.03 -0.31 16.82
C GLY A 89 -9.37 0.28 18.08
N THR A 90 -9.02 1.56 18.06
CA THR A 90 -8.50 2.29 19.23
C THR A 90 -9.54 3.10 20.02
N TYR A 91 -10.82 3.07 19.63
CA TYR A 91 -11.94 3.67 20.36
C TYR A 91 -12.93 2.60 20.86
#